data_AF-A0A0J9T330-F1
#
_entry.id   AF-A0A0J9T330-F1
#
_cell.length_a   1.000
_cell.length_b   1.000
_cell.length_c   1.000
_cell.angle_alpha   90.00
_cell.angle_beta   90.00
_cell.angle_gamma   90.00
#
_symmetry.space_group_name_H-M   'P 1'
#
loop_
_entity.id
_entity.type
_entity.pdbx_description
1 polymer ?
#
loop_
_entity_poly.entity_id
_entity_poly.type
_entity_poly.pdbx_seq_one_letter_code
_entity_poly.pdbx_strand_id
1 'polypeptide(L)'
;MKRLLLLALLHLVRQQLPAHAEEHICDFTKEKYLLGKNEKEYCVVNAKPFDSVTFICPKKIGAQCFQNVNTLDDISADKMESSKLSIDVLLYGSTLYGDTLLISPTVKQSTTFYCFCNLQMEDLKKYLKKRRLTKEKENAKKKSTVNVNDLKNADEDMEVVVPEKQIDEHLVRALYRVKKIRNIIEREKNKGEGDKPTNPEDEEELVIEEEQEEEDGEGDEEDESKVEKIITKYGIMKVVVSTNNTITKGCDFGNNVVNYFSKPYPVERYGGSKVCRIEAKPGEFVGFKCIYDNQGTVEPHNCFDKVFYEGNETDLQTLMPGYISYGNKQKGKYAFYLKLPHFVQHSYTVQCKCRSTVHQYDDYVFELAVEGGESDIVAKSFQE
;
A
#
# COMPACT_ATOMS: atom_id res chain seq x y z
N MET A 1 -21.83 20.96 32.58
CA MET A 1 -22.18 19.68 31.93
C MET A 1 -21.86 19.67 30.43
N LYS A 2 -22.72 20.14 29.49
CA LYS A 2 -22.54 19.94 28.02
C LYS A 2 -21.10 20.12 27.46
N ARG A 3 -20.34 21.16 27.87
CA ARG A 3 -18.93 21.34 27.45
C ARG A 3 -17.95 20.27 27.97
N LEU A 4 -18.12 19.77 29.20
CA LEU A 4 -17.32 18.63 29.69
C LEU A 4 -17.67 17.35 28.93
N LEU A 5 -18.95 17.13 28.64
CA LEU A 5 -19.42 15.94 27.92
C LEU A 5 -18.86 15.92 26.48
N LEU A 6 -18.82 17.09 25.81
CA LEU A 6 -18.14 17.26 24.52
C LEU A 6 -16.62 17.06 24.59
N LEU A 7 -15.95 17.52 25.66
CA LEU A 7 -14.52 17.30 25.86
C LEU A 7 -14.21 15.82 26.16
N ALA A 8 -15.05 15.13 26.94
CA ALA A 8 -14.96 13.70 27.18
C ALA A 8 -15.19 12.91 25.89
N LEU A 9 -16.22 13.23 25.09
CA LEU A 9 -16.42 12.62 23.77
C LEU A 9 -15.22 12.84 22.85
N LEU A 10 -14.66 14.06 22.80
CA LEU A 10 -13.46 14.34 22.01
C LEU A 10 -12.23 13.59 22.53
N HIS A 11 -12.11 13.37 23.84
CA HIS A 11 -11.00 12.62 24.43
C HIS A 11 -11.14 11.11 24.19
N LEU A 12 -12.35 10.57 24.27
CA LEU A 12 -12.70 9.20 23.91
C LEU A 12 -12.48 8.97 22.41
N VAL A 13 -13.01 9.82 21.53
CA VAL A 13 -12.76 9.76 20.08
C VAL A 13 -11.25 9.84 19.77
N ARG A 14 -10.48 10.61 20.54
CA ARG A 14 -9.01 10.70 20.38
C ARG A 14 -8.23 9.51 20.94
N GLN A 15 -8.83 8.70 21.83
CA GLN A 15 -8.31 7.40 22.27
C GLN A 15 -8.84 6.23 21.41
N GLN A 16 -10.01 6.40 20.79
CA GLN A 16 -10.64 5.48 19.86
C GLN A 16 -10.17 5.68 18.41
N LEU A 17 -9.44 6.77 18.10
CA LEU A 17 -8.58 6.86 16.92
C LEU A 17 -7.61 5.67 16.97
N PRO A 18 -7.79 4.65 16.11
CA PRO A 18 -7.08 3.39 16.33
C PRO A 18 -5.59 3.56 16.08
N ALA A 19 -4.79 2.59 16.55
CA ALA A 19 -3.45 2.34 16.06
C ALA A 19 -3.50 1.83 14.59
N HIS A 20 -3.90 2.72 13.68
CA HIS A 20 -3.78 2.58 12.25
C HIS A 20 -2.42 3.11 11.80
N ALA A 21 -1.86 2.48 10.76
CA ALA A 21 -0.70 2.99 10.04
C ALA A 21 -0.92 4.46 9.60
N GLU A 22 0.04 5.34 9.88
CA GLU A 22 0.08 6.65 9.21
C GLU A 22 0.38 6.42 7.71
N GLU A 23 -0.26 7.17 6.79
CA GLU A 23 -0.11 6.97 5.34
C GLU A 23 0.72 8.09 4.72
N HIS A 24 2.04 7.86 4.64
CA HIS A 24 3.01 8.77 4.04
C HIS A 24 3.05 8.57 2.52
N ILE A 25 2.94 9.64 1.72
CA ILE A 25 2.86 9.53 0.25
C ILE A 25 3.84 10.48 -0.46
N CYS A 26 4.92 9.91 -0.99
CA CYS A 26 5.84 10.59 -1.90
C CYS A 26 5.38 10.41 -3.36
N ASP A 27 4.58 11.38 -3.82
CA ASP A 27 4.08 11.45 -5.21
C ASP A 27 4.93 12.42 -6.05
N PHE A 28 5.97 11.90 -6.70
CA PHE A 28 6.86 12.65 -7.58
C PHE A 28 6.22 13.05 -8.93
N THR A 29 5.00 12.61 -9.22
CA THR A 29 4.24 13.06 -10.40
C THR A 29 3.67 14.47 -10.22
N LYS A 30 3.76 15.07 -9.02
CA LYS A 30 3.23 16.40 -8.69
C LYS A 30 4.06 17.51 -9.33
N GLU A 31 3.36 18.53 -9.84
CA GLU A 31 3.94 19.70 -10.53
C GLU A 31 5.05 20.37 -9.68
N LYS A 32 4.93 20.40 -8.35
CA LYS A 32 5.97 20.96 -7.46
C LYS A 32 7.34 20.27 -7.54
N TYR A 33 7.41 19.01 -7.96
CA TYR A 33 8.66 18.27 -8.15
C TYR A 33 9.13 18.34 -9.60
N LEU A 34 8.21 18.12 -10.55
CA LEU A 34 8.53 18.14 -11.99
C LEU A 34 8.98 19.53 -12.49
N LEU A 35 8.37 20.59 -11.94
CA LEU A 35 8.72 21.99 -12.21
C LEU A 35 9.69 22.57 -11.16
N GLY A 36 10.21 21.74 -10.26
CA GLY A 36 11.26 22.14 -9.31
C GLY A 36 12.51 22.64 -10.05
N LYS A 37 13.20 23.63 -9.48
CA LYS A 37 14.42 24.19 -10.10
C LYS A 37 15.70 23.43 -9.76
N ASN A 38 15.62 22.50 -8.81
CA ASN A 38 16.76 21.75 -8.31
C ASN A 38 17.06 20.53 -9.19
N GLU A 39 18.33 20.09 -9.21
CA GLU A 39 18.73 18.80 -9.78
C GLU A 39 18.21 17.62 -8.93
N LYS A 40 18.13 17.81 -7.60
CA LYS A 40 17.60 16.83 -6.65
C LYS A 40 16.40 17.42 -5.90
N GLU A 41 15.27 16.73 -5.98
CA GLU A 41 14.01 17.09 -5.32
C GLU A 41 13.69 16.03 -4.24
N TYR A 42 13.67 16.45 -2.97
CA TYR A 42 13.54 15.51 -1.84
C TYR A 42 12.09 15.33 -1.36
N CYS A 43 11.78 14.10 -0.97
CA CYS A 43 10.61 13.76 -0.16
C CYS A 43 11.08 13.03 1.09
N VAL A 44 11.15 13.74 2.23
CA VAL A 44 11.62 13.19 3.50
C VAL A 44 10.42 12.68 4.30
N VAL A 45 10.50 11.42 4.74
CA VAL A 45 9.48 10.74 5.54
C VAL A 45 10.13 10.31 6.86
N ASN A 46 9.59 10.76 7.99
CA ASN A 46 9.97 10.31 9.33
C ASN A 46 8.88 9.37 9.83
N ALA A 47 9.01 8.09 9.53
CA ALA A 47 7.99 7.07 9.78
C ALA A 47 8.23 6.33 11.11
N LYS A 48 7.13 5.89 11.72
CA LYS A 48 7.12 5.02 12.90
C LYS A 48 6.97 3.55 12.46
N PRO A 49 7.31 2.58 13.32
CA PRO A 49 6.94 1.19 13.11
C PRO A 49 5.43 1.03 12.97
N PHE A 50 5.00 0.15 12.05
CA PHE A 50 3.62 0.03 11.55
C PHE A 50 3.08 1.19 10.69
N ASP A 51 3.85 2.24 10.37
CA ASP A 51 3.44 3.22 9.35
C ASP A 51 3.52 2.63 7.92
N SER A 52 2.79 3.25 7.00
CA SER A 52 2.79 2.92 5.58
C SER A 52 3.40 4.05 4.73
N VAL A 53 4.24 3.69 3.77
CA VAL A 53 4.95 4.62 2.88
C VAL A 53 4.68 4.24 1.42
N THR A 54 4.10 5.16 0.66
CA THR A 54 3.77 4.99 -0.76
C THR A 54 4.70 5.82 -1.64
N PHE A 55 5.31 5.19 -2.65
CA PHE A 55 6.29 5.82 -3.55
C PHE A 55 5.79 5.81 -5.00
N ILE A 56 5.18 6.94 -5.42
CA ILE A 56 4.66 7.11 -6.78
C ILE A 56 5.68 7.89 -7.60
N CYS A 57 6.21 7.24 -8.64
CA CYS A 57 7.33 7.73 -9.45
C CYS A 57 7.12 7.36 -10.93
N PRO A 58 7.33 8.28 -11.90
CA PRO A 58 7.23 7.95 -13.33
C PRO A 58 8.25 6.88 -13.81
N LYS A 59 9.50 6.95 -13.34
CA LYS A 59 10.60 6.06 -13.76
C LYS A 59 11.50 5.75 -12.56
N LYS A 60 11.21 4.65 -11.85
CA LYS A 60 12.02 4.19 -10.70
C LYS A 60 13.41 3.75 -11.18
N ILE A 61 14.45 4.08 -10.43
CA ILE A 61 15.84 3.70 -10.72
C ILE A 61 16.53 3.10 -9.47
N GLY A 62 17.80 2.71 -9.60
CA GLY A 62 18.57 2.08 -8.52
C GLY A 62 17.91 0.78 -8.06
N ALA A 63 17.67 0.65 -6.75
CA ALA A 63 17.12 -0.57 -6.15
C ALA A 63 15.66 -0.93 -6.55
N GLN A 64 14.97 -0.08 -7.33
CA GLN A 64 13.59 -0.29 -7.82
C GLN A 64 12.57 -0.54 -6.69
N CYS A 65 12.45 0.43 -5.79
CA CYS A 65 11.66 0.30 -4.55
C CYS A 65 10.20 -0.18 -4.74
N PHE A 66 9.68 -1.03 -3.83
CA PHE A 66 10.21 -1.32 -2.48
C PHE A 66 10.83 -2.73 -2.28
N GLN A 67 10.92 -3.60 -3.30
CA GLN A 67 11.44 -4.96 -3.07
C GLN A 67 12.91 -4.95 -2.59
N ASN A 68 13.70 -4.03 -3.12
CA ASN A 68 14.97 -3.59 -2.57
C ASN A 68 14.93 -2.06 -2.40
N VAL A 69 15.82 -1.52 -1.56
CA VAL A 69 16.00 -0.09 -1.31
C VAL A 69 17.49 0.28 -1.32
N ASN A 70 17.82 1.56 -1.41
CA ASN A 70 19.20 2.03 -1.33
C ASN A 70 19.55 2.50 0.09
N THR A 71 20.76 2.22 0.58
CA THR A 71 21.22 2.65 1.92
C THR A 71 22.04 3.94 1.92
N LEU A 72 22.45 4.43 0.75
CA LEU A 72 23.20 5.68 0.57
C LEU A 72 22.38 6.72 -0.23
N ASP A 73 22.60 8.02 0.03
CA ASP A 73 21.99 9.15 -0.70
C ASP A 73 22.83 9.54 -1.94
N ASP A 74 23.08 8.55 -2.80
CA ASP A 74 23.93 8.70 -3.98
C ASP A 74 23.22 8.14 -5.23
N ILE A 75 23.19 8.96 -6.28
CA ILE A 75 22.48 8.74 -7.54
C ILE A 75 23.40 8.27 -8.68
N SER A 76 24.71 8.11 -8.41
CA SER A 76 25.63 7.48 -9.36
C SER A 76 25.35 5.99 -9.49
N ALA A 77 25.49 5.42 -10.69
CA ALA A 77 25.08 4.05 -10.99
C ALA A 77 25.76 3.02 -10.07
N ASP A 78 27.07 3.15 -9.88
CA ASP A 78 27.87 2.24 -9.05
C ASP A 78 27.42 2.25 -7.58
N LYS A 79 27.02 3.43 -7.06
CA LYS A 79 26.53 3.58 -5.68
C LYS A 79 25.07 3.15 -5.55
N MET A 80 24.25 3.33 -6.58
CA MET A 80 22.89 2.81 -6.63
C MET A 80 22.85 1.27 -6.70
N GLU A 81 23.83 0.60 -7.29
CA GLU A 81 23.89 -0.87 -7.26
C GLU A 81 24.60 -1.38 -5.99
N SER A 82 25.72 -0.79 -5.56
CA SER A 82 26.46 -1.25 -4.37
C SER A 82 25.79 -0.95 -3.02
N SER A 83 24.82 -0.02 -2.96
CA SER A 83 24.02 0.26 -1.74
C SER A 83 22.64 -0.41 -1.73
N LYS A 84 22.37 -1.30 -2.69
CA LYS A 84 21.09 -1.99 -2.89
C LYS A 84 20.89 -3.11 -1.87
N LEU A 85 19.78 -3.09 -1.14
CA LEU A 85 19.49 -4.05 -0.08
C LEU A 85 18.01 -4.47 -0.08
N SER A 86 17.73 -5.76 0.07
CA SER A 86 16.35 -6.29 0.20
C SER A 86 15.66 -5.69 1.42
N ILE A 87 14.45 -5.17 1.26
CA ILE A 87 13.72 -4.51 2.36
C ILE A 87 13.44 -5.45 3.54
N ASP A 88 13.32 -6.75 3.27
CA ASP A 88 13.13 -7.80 4.29
C ASP A 88 14.40 -8.06 5.12
N VAL A 89 15.58 -7.69 4.62
CA VAL A 89 16.84 -7.73 5.40
C VAL A 89 16.99 -6.46 6.24
N LEU A 90 16.58 -5.31 5.69
CA LEU A 90 16.75 -4.01 6.33
C LEU A 90 15.69 -3.69 7.39
N LEU A 91 14.43 -4.09 7.15
CA LEU A 91 13.28 -3.88 8.03
C LEU A 91 12.46 -5.17 8.10
N TYR A 92 13.05 -6.22 8.69
CA TYR A 92 12.47 -7.55 8.79
C TYR A 92 11.04 -7.55 9.36
N GLY A 93 10.14 -8.28 8.70
CA GLY A 93 8.71 -8.27 9.01
C GLY A 93 7.91 -7.17 8.30
N SER A 94 8.53 -6.29 7.52
CA SER A 94 7.77 -5.37 6.66
C SER A 94 7.02 -6.13 5.55
N THR A 95 5.96 -5.53 5.01
CA THR A 95 5.16 -6.14 3.93
C THR A 95 4.82 -5.16 2.82
N LEU A 96 4.68 -5.66 1.59
CA LEU A 96 4.52 -4.85 0.38
C LEU A 96 3.19 -5.11 -0.31
N TYR A 97 2.52 -4.06 -0.75
CA TYR A 97 1.34 -4.14 -1.62
C TYR A 97 1.38 -3.03 -2.69
N GLY A 98 1.64 -3.42 -3.94
CA GLY A 98 1.86 -2.49 -5.05
C GLY A 98 3.02 -1.53 -4.78
N ASP A 99 2.75 -0.22 -4.89
CA ASP A 99 3.71 0.86 -4.63
C ASP A 99 3.75 1.30 -3.15
N THR A 100 3.24 0.49 -2.22
CA THR A 100 3.22 0.78 -0.78
C THR A 100 4.03 -0.25 0.01
N LEU A 101 4.89 0.25 0.92
CA LEU A 101 5.54 -0.49 1.99
C LEU A 101 4.76 -0.24 3.29
N LEU A 102 4.33 -1.29 3.99
CA LEU A 102 3.98 -1.22 5.40
C LEU A 102 5.20 -1.64 6.21
N ILE A 103 5.68 -0.74 7.06
CA ILE A 103 6.85 -0.95 7.91
C ILE A 103 6.49 -1.96 9.01
N SER A 104 7.42 -2.86 9.32
CA SER A 104 7.30 -3.82 10.43
C SER A 104 6.82 -3.13 11.73
N PRO A 105 5.91 -3.72 12.51
CA PRO A 105 5.53 -3.19 13.83
C PRO A 105 6.70 -3.24 14.85
N THR A 106 7.72 -4.05 14.56
CA THR A 106 8.89 -4.28 15.43
C THR A 106 10.17 -3.87 14.69
N VAL A 107 10.70 -2.69 14.99
CA VAL A 107 11.93 -2.15 14.37
C VAL A 107 13.02 -2.00 15.43
N LYS A 108 14.00 -2.90 15.41
CA LYS A 108 15.02 -3.01 16.47
C LYS A 108 16.12 -1.94 16.42
N GLN A 109 16.35 -1.33 15.26
CA GLN A 109 17.40 -0.31 15.06
C GLN A 109 16.85 0.85 14.24
N SER A 110 17.35 2.07 14.47
CA SER A 110 16.92 3.26 13.73
C SER A 110 17.54 3.23 12.34
N THR A 111 16.71 3.28 11.31
CA THR A 111 17.11 2.90 9.95
C THR A 111 16.75 3.98 8.96
N THR A 112 17.69 4.33 8.07
CA THR A 112 17.43 5.24 6.95
C THR A 112 17.63 4.51 5.63
N PHE A 113 16.74 4.73 4.67
CA PHE A 113 16.88 4.24 3.31
C PHE A 113 16.34 5.25 2.28
N TYR A 114 16.72 5.01 1.02
CA TYR A 114 16.52 5.90 -0.10
C TYR A 114 15.84 5.17 -1.26
N CYS A 115 14.99 5.88 -1.99
CA CYS A 115 14.37 5.42 -3.22
C CYS A 115 14.44 6.51 -4.29
N PHE A 116 14.97 6.14 -5.45
CA PHE A 116 15.33 7.09 -6.50
C PHE A 116 14.34 7.05 -7.67
N CYS A 117 14.04 8.24 -8.18
CA CYS A 117 13.12 8.46 -9.28
C CYS A 117 13.80 9.35 -10.33
N ASN A 118 13.89 8.92 -11.59
CA ASN A 118 14.28 9.81 -12.67
C ASN A 118 13.06 10.66 -13.06
N LEU A 119 13.21 11.99 -13.06
CA LEU A 119 12.19 12.97 -13.43
C LEU A 119 12.44 13.59 -14.83
N GLN A 120 13.53 13.21 -15.51
CA GLN A 120 13.64 13.46 -16.94
C GLN A 120 12.53 12.72 -17.67
N MET A 121 11.73 13.48 -18.41
CA MET A 121 10.70 12.97 -19.30
C MET A 121 10.81 13.80 -20.59
N GLU A 122 11.14 13.15 -21.71
CA GLU A 122 11.16 13.74 -23.05
C GLU A 122 9.87 14.55 -23.30
N ASP A 123 8.74 13.99 -22.86
CA ASP A 123 7.39 14.46 -23.14
C ASP A 123 6.71 15.10 -21.90
N LEU A 124 7.45 15.85 -21.07
CA LEU A 124 6.94 16.42 -19.81
C LEU A 124 5.66 17.25 -19.99
N LYS A 125 5.56 18.05 -21.07
CA LYS A 125 4.35 18.83 -21.40
C LYS A 125 3.12 17.93 -21.65
N LYS A 126 3.30 16.81 -22.37
CA LYS A 126 2.26 15.81 -22.68
C LYS A 126 1.84 15.03 -21.43
N TYR A 127 2.80 14.71 -20.54
CA TYR A 127 2.50 14.09 -19.25
C TYR A 127 1.62 14.99 -18.36
N LEU A 128 1.98 16.27 -18.24
CA LEU A 128 1.18 17.26 -17.49
C LEU A 128 -0.20 17.48 -18.12
N LYS A 129 -0.30 17.61 -19.45
CA LYS A 129 -1.58 17.71 -20.18
C LYS A 129 -2.47 16.48 -19.91
N LYS A 130 -1.93 15.26 -20.00
CA LYS A 130 -2.65 14.01 -19.68
C LYS A 130 -3.09 13.93 -18.22
N ARG A 131 -2.29 14.44 -17.27
CA ARG A 131 -2.66 14.46 -15.84
C ARG A 131 -3.78 15.47 -15.55
N ARG A 132 -3.80 16.64 -16.20
CA ARG A 132 -4.87 17.64 -16.06
C ARG A 132 -6.22 17.09 -16.55
N LEU A 133 -6.24 16.54 -17.78
CA LEU A 133 -7.40 15.84 -18.34
C LEU A 133 -7.91 14.68 -17.46
N THR A 134 -7.00 13.93 -16.81
CA THR A 134 -7.40 12.88 -15.85
C THR A 134 -8.05 13.48 -14.60
N LYS A 135 -7.45 14.50 -13.97
CA LYS A 135 -8.05 15.19 -12.80
C LYS A 135 -9.42 15.77 -13.13
N GLU A 136 -9.58 16.38 -14.29
CA GLU A 136 -10.85 16.94 -14.77
C GLU A 136 -11.92 15.84 -14.93
N LYS A 137 -11.60 14.71 -15.57
CA LYS A 137 -12.50 13.56 -15.68
C LYS A 137 -12.83 12.93 -14.32
N GLU A 138 -11.89 12.90 -13.36
CA GLU A 138 -12.16 12.43 -12.00
C GLU A 138 -13.08 13.38 -11.22
N ASN A 139 -12.91 14.70 -11.38
CA ASN A 139 -13.75 15.71 -10.74
C ASN A 139 -15.14 15.78 -11.38
N ALA A 140 -15.25 15.60 -12.69
CA ALA A 140 -16.53 15.46 -13.40
C ALA A 140 -17.30 14.24 -12.88
N LYS A 141 -16.65 13.07 -12.77
CA LYS A 141 -17.26 11.87 -12.18
C LYS A 141 -17.67 12.03 -10.70
N LYS A 142 -17.01 12.90 -9.92
CA LYS A 142 -17.45 13.26 -8.56
C LYS A 142 -18.68 14.18 -8.55
N LYS A 143 -18.82 15.06 -9.54
CA LYS A 143 -20.01 15.92 -9.68
C LYS A 143 -21.22 15.14 -10.20
N SER A 144 -21.04 14.21 -11.12
CA SER A 144 -22.13 13.44 -11.76
C SER A 144 -22.76 12.34 -10.89
N THR A 145 -22.29 12.15 -9.64
CA THR A 145 -22.87 11.17 -8.69
C THR A 145 -23.78 11.81 -7.63
N VAL A 146 -24.09 13.09 -7.74
CA VAL A 146 -25.07 13.77 -6.87
C VAL A 146 -26.40 13.87 -7.62
N ASN A 147 -27.17 12.79 -7.62
CA ASN A 147 -28.45 12.70 -8.32
C ASN A 147 -29.59 13.23 -7.42
N VAL A 148 -29.86 14.54 -7.46
CA VAL A 148 -30.94 15.17 -6.66
C VAL A 148 -32.29 15.05 -7.39
N ASN A 149 -32.79 13.82 -7.49
CA ASN A 149 -34.17 13.55 -7.85
C ASN A 149 -34.99 13.29 -6.57
N ASP A 150 -35.30 14.36 -5.84
CA ASP A 150 -36.53 14.48 -5.04
C ASP A 150 -36.71 15.93 -4.57
N LEU A 151 -37.48 16.70 -5.34
CA LEU A 151 -37.95 18.03 -4.96
C LEU A 151 -39.38 18.24 -5.48
N LYS A 152 -40.34 17.81 -4.66
CA LYS A 152 -41.72 18.28 -4.70
C LYS A 152 -42.13 18.73 -3.30
N ASN A 153 -42.07 20.03 -3.07
CA ASN A 153 -43.26 20.86 -2.88
C ASN A 153 -42.82 22.33 -2.89
N ALA A 154 -43.76 23.23 -3.20
CA ALA A 154 -43.56 24.66 -3.00
C ALA A 154 -43.85 25.04 -1.54
N ASP A 155 -43.19 26.09 -1.06
CA ASP A 155 -43.86 27.31 -0.56
C ASP A 155 -42.82 28.45 -0.54
N GLU A 156 -43.27 29.68 -0.31
CA GLU A 156 -42.58 30.90 -0.72
C GLU A 156 -41.62 31.52 0.34
N ASP A 157 -40.70 32.35 -0.15
CA ASP A 157 -39.96 33.42 0.55
C ASP A 157 -39.31 33.16 1.93
N MET A 158 -38.05 32.72 1.92
CA MET A 158 -37.08 33.12 2.95
C MET A 158 -35.64 33.14 2.40
N GLU A 159 -34.91 34.26 2.59
CA GLU A 159 -33.47 34.32 2.29
C GLU A 159 -32.69 33.42 3.27
N VAL A 160 -32.09 32.33 2.76
CA VAL A 160 -31.21 31.46 3.55
C VAL A 160 -29.77 31.65 3.09
N VAL A 161 -28.98 32.31 3.95
CA VAL A 161 -27.52 32.46 3.79
C VAL A 161 -26.88 31.09 3.64
N VAL A 162 -26.21 30.84 2.51
CA VAL A 162 -25.52 29.57 2.22
C VAL A 162 -24.33 29.38 3.17
N PRO A 163 -24.33 28.36 4.07
CA PRO A 163 -23.15 28.03 4.85
C PRO A 163 -22.15 27.29 3.97
N GLU A 164 -20.86 27.63 4.05
CA GLU A 164 -19.82 26.83 3.40
C GLU A 164 -19.86 25.38 3.94
N LYS A 165 -20.18 24.45 3.04
CA LYS A 165 -20.39 23.05 3.39
C LYS A 165 -19.04 22.39 3.68
N GLN A 166 -18.64 22.38 4.96
CA GLN A 166 -17.42 21.73 5.42
C GLN A 166 -17.38 20.29 4.88
N ILE A 167 -16.34 20.01 4.08
CA ILE A 167 -16.16 18.71 3.44
C ILE A 167 -15.54 17.78 4.47
N ASP A 168 -16.31 16.80 4.93
CA ASP A 168 -15.84 15.76 5.85
C ASP A 168 -14.63 15.02 5.26
N GLU A 169 -13.48 15.22 5.87
CA GLU A 169 -12.21 14.62 5.45
C GLU A 169 -12.21 13.09 5.61
N HIS A 170 -12.91 12.54 6.60
CA HIS A 170 -13.07 11.09 6.76
C HIS A 170 -13.93 10.51 5.64
N LEU A 171 -15.01 11.19 5.24
CA LEU A 171 -15.82 10.78 4.09
C LEU A 171 -15.01 10.82 2.77
N VAL A 172 -14.21 11.87 2.55
CA VAL A 172 -13.30 11.94 1.39
C VAL A 172 -12.26 10.81 1.41
N ARG A 173 -11.71 10.49 2.58
CA ARG A 173 -10.71 9.41 2.77
C ARG A 173 -11.31 8.02 2.56
N ALA A 174 -12.55 7.80 3.01
CA ALA A 174 -13.31 6.57 2.75
C ALA A 174 -13.61 6.39 1.26
N LEU A 175 -14.12 7.43 0.59
CA LEU A 175 -14.39 7.43 -0.85
C LEU A 175 -13.10 7.18 -1.67
N TYR A 176 -11.96 7.71 -1.24
CA TYR A 176 -10.67 7.44 -1.89
C TYR A 176 -10.24 5.96 -1.74
N ARG A 177 -10.43 5.35 -0.56
CA ARG A 177 -10.15 3.93 -0.33
C ARG A 177 -11.02 3.02 -1.20
N VAL A 178 -12.34 3.26 -1.25
CA VAL A 178 -13.27 2.53 -2.12
C VAL A 178 -12.86 2.65 -3.60
N LYS A 179 -12.45 3.84 -4.05
CA LYS A 179 -11.97 4.05 -5.42
C LYS A 179 -10.64 3.33 -5.71
N LYS A 180 -9.70 3.29 -4.75
CA LYS A 180 -8.44 2.53 -4.85
C LYS A 180 -8.70 1.04 -5.05
N ILE A 181 -9.63 0.46 -4.27
CA ILE A 181 -10.04 -0.95 -4.37
C ILE A 181 -10.73 -1.24 -5.71
N ARG A 182 -11.70 -0.42 -6.11
CA ARG A 182 -12.42 -0.58 -7.40
C ARG A 182 -11.46 -0.60 -8.59
N ASN A 183 -10.49 0.32 -8.63
CA ASN A 183 -9.49 0.41 -9.69
C ASN A 183 -8.53 -0.81 -9.74
N ILE A 184 -8.43 -1.60 -8.66
CA ILE A 184 -7.66 -2.86 -8.64
C ILE A 184 -8.53 -3.98 -9.24
N ILE A 185 -9.78 -4.11 -8.80
CA ILE A 185 -10.72 -5.12 -9.31
C ILE A 185 -10.96 -4.95 -10.82
N GLU A 186 -11.12 -3.73 -11.32
CA GLU A 186 -11.27 -3.45 -12.76
C GLU A 186 -9.99 -3.78 -13.55
N ARG A 187 -8.79 -3.76 -12.94
CA ARG A 187 -7.53 -4.18 -13.56
C ARG A 187 -7.29 -5.69 -13.54
N GLU A 188 -7.90 -6.41 -12.60
CA GLU A 188 -7.77 -7.87 -12.52
C GLU A 188 -8.78 -8.57 -13.44
N LYS A 189 -9.99 -8.02 -13.60
CA LYS A 189 -10.95 -8.49 -14.63
C LYS A 189 -10.35 -8.40 -16.03
N ASN A 190 -9.75 -7.26 -16.39
CA ASN A 190 -9.12 -7.02 -17.69
C ASN A 190 -7.78 -7.78 -17.89
N LYS A 191 -7.53 -8.84 -17.10
CA LYS A 191 -6.42 -9.79 -17.24
C LYS A 191 -6.87 -11.26 -17.15
N GLY A 192 -8.16 -11.52 -16.97
CA GLY A 192 -8.72 -12.87 -16.81
C GLY A 192 -9.24 -13.51 -18.09
N GLU A 193 -9.45 -12.73 -19.15
CA GLU A 193 -9.86 -13.19 -20.48
C GLU A 193 -8.63 -13.14 -21.39
N GLY A 194 -8.24 -14.30 -21.94
CA GLY A 194 -6.96 -14.49 -22.63
C GLY A 194 -7.11 -14.95 -24.08
N ASP A 195 -6.03 -14.80 -24.85
CA ASP A 195 -5.98 -15.10 -26.28
C ASP A 195 -6.34 -16.54 -26.64
N LYS A 196 -7.01 -16.70 -27.80
CA LYS A 196 -6.65 -17.73 -28.78
C LYS A 196 -6.99 -17.25 -30.21
N PRO A 197 -6.30 -17.76 -31.25
CA PRO A 197 -6.16 -17.03 -32.52
C PRO A 197 -7.15 -17.46 -33.60
N THR A 198 -7.46 -16.51 -34.50
CA THR A 198 -7.95 -16.77 -35.85
C THR A 198 -7.56 -15.63 -36.79
N ASN A 199 -7.30 -15.98 -38.04
CA ASN A 199 -7.15 -15.15 -39.24
C ASN A 199 -7.54 -16.08 -40.42
N PRO A 200 -7.97 -15.60 -41.61
CA PRO A 200 -7.88 -14.23 -42.14
C PRO A 200 -9.22 -13.71 -42.74
N GLU A 201 -9.10 -12.75 -43.66
CA GLU A 201 -10.01 -12.35 -44.75
C GLU A 201 -11.11 -11.29 -44.48
N ASP A 202 -11.45 -10.63 -45.60
CA ASP A 202 -12.48 -9.61 -45.91
C ASP A 202 -12.40 -8.20 -45.28
N GLU A 203 -11.61 -7.37 -45.97
CA GLU A 203 -11.94 -6.05 -46.56
C GLU A 203 -13.05 -5.16 -45.94
N GLU A 204 -12.68 -3.90 -45.64
CA GLU A 204 -13.25 -2.73 -46.33
C GLU A 204 -12.27 -1.53 -46.25
N GLU A 205 -12.09 -0.79 -47.34
CA GLU A 205 -11.18 0.36 -47.43
C GLU A 205 -11.81 1.67 -46.92
N LEU A 206 -10.99 2.63 -46.49
CA LEU A 206 -11.23 4.04 -46.81
C LEU A 206 -9.96 4.91 -46.69
N VAL A 207 -9.79 5.80 -47.66
CA VAL A 207 -8.61 6.66 -47.90
C VAL A 207 -9.07 8.12 -48.12
N ILE A 208 -8.23 9.15 -47.98
CA ILE A 208 -6.75 9.15 -47.95
C ILE A 208 -6.25 9.62 -46.54
N GLU A 209 -5.32 10.55 -46.25
CA GLU A 209 -4.45 11.48 -47.00
C GLU A 209 -3.01 11.43 -46.44
N GLU A 210 -1.99 11.42 -47.33
CA GLU A 210 -0.61 11.83 -47.02
C GLU A 210 -0.22 12.95 -48.00
N GLU A 211 0.30 14.07 -47.51
CA GLU A 211 1.00 15.08 -48.32
C GLU A 211 2.51 14.95 -48.04
N GLN A 212 3.27 14.55 -49.06
CA GLN A 212 4.74 14.66 -49.12
C GLN A 212 5.11 15.65 -50.22
N GLU A 213 5.88 16.67 -49.88
CA GLU A 213 6.70 17.54 -50.74
C GLU A 213 7.47 18.47 -49.77
N GLU A 214 8.76 18.75 -49.87
CA GLU A 214 9.86 18.15 -50.65
C GLU A 214 11.19 18.46 -49.90
N GLU A 215 12.31 17.76 -50.18
CA GLU A 215 13.64 18.16 -49.70
C GLU A 215 14.31 19.07 -50.73
N ASP A 216 14.87 20.23 -50.32
CA ASP A 216 15.82 20.96 -51.16
C ASP A 216 16.76 21.92 -50.40
N GLY A 217 18.00 22.04 -50.91
CA GLY A 217 18.80 23.28 -50.86
C GLY A 217 19.41 23.82 -49.56
N GLU A 218 20.59 23.32 -49.21
CA GLU A 218 21.79 24.02 -48.66
C GLU A 218 21.71 25.43 -48.00
N GLY A 219 22.34 25.56 -46.82
CA GLY A 219 23.24 26.69 -46.51
C GLY A 219 22.76 27.84 -45.60
N ASP A 220 23.22 27.88 -44.35
CA ASP A 220 24.08 28.97 -43.85
C ASP A 220 24.69 28.62 -42.45
N GLU A 221 25.66 29.41 -41.99
CA GLU A 221 26.57 29.10 -40.87
C GLU A 221 26.12 29.63 -39.48
N GLU A 222 26.80 29.15 -38.43
CA GLU A 222 26.91 29.70 -37.06
C GLU A 222 25.65 30.15 -36.27
N ASP A 223 25.28 29.34 -35.25
CA ASP A 223 25.26 29.87 -33.86
C ASP A 223 25.48 28.75 -32.81
N GLU A 224 26.67 28.71 -32.18
CA GLU A 224 26.95 27.87 -31.01
C GLU A 224 26.33 28.43 -29.69
N SER A 225 25.18 29.12 -29.73
CA SER A 225 24.59 29.70 -28.50
C SER A 225 23.68 28.73 -27.72
N LYS A 226 24.30 28.09 -26.72
CA LYS A 226 23.67 27.38 -25.59
C LYS A 226 22.93 26.09 -25.97
N VAL A 227 23.67 25.00 -25.93
CA VAL A 227 23.13 23.77 -25.34
C VAL A 227 22.69 24.12 -23.91
N GLU A 228 21.39 24.34 -23.69
CA GLU A 228 20.83 24.35 -22.34
C GLU A 228 21.17 23.00 -21.71
N LYS A 229 22.06 23.00 -20.71
CA LYS A 229 22.41 21.79 -19.96
C LYS A 229 21.09 21.16 -19.48
N ILE A 230 20.76 19.98 -20.01
CA ILE A 230 19.57 19.23 -19.62
C ILE A 230 19.80 18.75 -18.19
N ILE A 231 19.46 19.60 -17.20
CA ILE A 231 19.66 19.30 -15.78
C ILE A 231 18.87 18.05 -15.44
N THR A 232 19.58 16.97 -15.17
CA THR A 232 19.04 15.65 -14.88
C THR A 232 18.32 15.68 -13.53
N LYS A 233 17.00 15.90 -13.55
CA LYS A 233 16.21 16.00 -12.33
C LYS A 233 15.94 14.62 -11.73
N TYR A 234 16.24 14.47 -10.44
CA TYR A 234 16.00 13.26 -9.66
C TYR A 234 15.07 13.55 -8.48
N GLY A 235 14.05 12.70 -8.32
CA GLY A 235 13.23 12.64 -7.13
C GLY A 235 13.83 11.65 -6.13
N ILE A 236 14.13 12.11 -4.92
CA ILE A 236 14.76 11.29 -3.87
C ILE A 236 13.80 11.17 -2.69
N MET A 237 13.21 9.99 -2.50
CA MET A 237 12.50 9.68 -1.27
C MET A 237 13.51 9.21 -0.22
N LYS A 238 13.62 9.95 0.88
CA LYS A 238 14.42 9.59 2.05
C LYS A 238 13.47 9.16 3.16
N VAL A 239 13.53 7.89 3.57
CA VAL A 239 12.72 7.37 4.68
C VAL A 239 13.62 7.14 5.88
N VAL A 240 13.31 7.77 6.99
CA VAL A 240 13.90 7.52 8.31
C VAL A 240 12.84 6.80 9.13
N VAL A 241 13.16 5.61 9.65
CA VAL A 241 12.27 4.76 10.44
C VAL A 241 12.77 4.71 11.88
N SER A 242 11.93 5.14 12.82
CA SER A 242 12.26 5.10 14.26
C SER A 242 12.24 3.68 14.82
N THR A 243 12.93 3.45 15.94
CA THR A 243 12.86 2.17 16.67
C THR A 243 11.51 1.97 17.35
N ASN A 244 11.18 0.69 17.60
CA ASN A 244 10.20 0.27 18.59
C ASN A 244 10.56 -1.13 19.11
N ASN A 245 10.56 -1.27 20.43
CA ASN A 245 10.92 -2.51 21.12
C ASN A 245 9.76 -3.51 21.23
N THR A 246 8.50 -3.11 20.98
CA THR A 246 7.35 -4.03 21.06
C THR A 246 7.52 -5.21 20.09
N ILE A 247 7.47 -6.43 20.64
CA ILE A 247 7.50 -7.68 19.88
C ILE A 247 6.11 -7.89 19.27
N THR A 248 6.04 -8.28 18.00
CA THR A 248 4.75 -8.52 17.34
C THR A 248 4.15 -9.85 17.82
N LYS A 249 2.88 -9.85 18.28
CA LYS A 249 2.18 -11.08 18.67
C LYS A 249 1.98 -11.95 17.42
N GLY A 250 2.54 -13.16 17.42
CA GLY A 250 2.65 -13.94 16.19
C GLY A 250 3.77 -14.97 16.14
N CYS A 251 3.94 -15.56 14.96
CA CYS A 251 4.88 -16.63 14.66
C CYS A 251 5.89 -16.20 13.57
N ASP A 252 7.18 -16.31 13.85
CA ASP A 252 8.23 -16.16 12.84
C ASP A 252 8.79 -17.54 12.51
N PHE A 253 8.37 -18.11 11.39
CA PHE A 253 8.91 -19.41 10.95
C PHE A 253 10.33 -19.26 10.36
N GLY A 254 10.73 -18.04 9.98
CA GLY A 254 12.04 -17.76 9.39
C GLY A 254 13.21 -18.07 10.33
N ASN A 255 14.38 -18.35 9.74
CA ASN A 255 15.62 -18.68 10.46
C ASN A 255 16.30 -17.42 11.05
N ASN A 256 15.51 -16.53 11.66
CA ASN A 256 16.00 -15.30 12.28
C ASN A 256 16.24 -15.52 13.78
N VAL A 257 17.44 -15.17 14.25
CA VAL A 257 17.82 -15.30 15.68
C VAL A 257 17.36 -14.12 16.54
N VAL A 258 16.71 -13.12 15.94
CA VAL A 258 16.22 -11.92 16.62
C VAL A 258 14.70 -11.98 16.80
N ASN A 259 14.23 -11.79 18.03
CA ASN A 259 12.82 -11.88 18.39
C ASN A 259 12.00 -10.68 17.85
N TYR A 260 11.65 -10.73 16.56
CA TYR A 260 10.69 -9.82 15.93
C TYR A 260 9.24 -10.17 16.29
N PHE A 261 8.93 -11.47 16.31
CA PHE A 261 7.62 -12.01 16.69
C PHE A 261 7.70 -12.75 18.04
N SER A 262 6.54 -12.96 18.69
CA SER A 262 6.46 -13.59 20.02
C SER A 262 6.85 -15.07 20.05
N LYS A 263 6.78 -15.77 18.91
CA LYS A 263 7.15 -17.18 18.76
C LYS A 263 8.09 -17.36 17.55
N PRO A 264 9.41 -17.18 17.71
CA PRO A 264 10.40 -17.52 16.69
C PRO A 264 10.56 -19.06 16.60
N TYR A 265 10.62 -19.59 15.38
CA TYR A 265 10.35 -21.01 15.11
C TYR A 265 11.30 -21.68 14.08
N PRO A 266 12.62 -21.74 14.33
CA PRO A 266 13.48 -22.68 13.62
C PRO A 266 13.23 -24.11 14.15
N VAL A 267 12.33 -24.86 13.51
CA VAL A 267 11.97 -26.25 13.90
C VAL A 267 13.20 -27.15 14.02
N GLU A 268 14.20 -26.95 13.14
CA GLU A 268 15.49 -27.64 13.13
C GLU A 268 16.30 -27.50 14.44
N ARG A 269 16.03 -26.50 15.29
CA ARG A 269 16.78 -26.24 16.54
C ARG A 269 16.04 -26.62 17.83
N TYR A 270 14.72 -26.78 17.78
CA TYR A 270 13.89 -26.88 18.99
C TYR A 270 12.97 -28.12 19.04
N GLY A 271 12.97 -28.97 18.02
CA GLY A 271 12.15 -30.20 18.00
C GLY A 271 10.64 -29.95 18.07
N GLY A 272 10.21 -28.75 17.69
CA GLY A 272 8.81 -28.31 17.80
C GLY A 272 7.92 -28.80 16.66
N SER A 273 6.61 -28.79 16.88
CA SER A 273 5.61 -28.98 15.83
C SER A 273 5.72 -27.90 14.75
N LYS A 274 5.40 -28.26 13.49
CA LYS A 274 5.19 -27.28 12.40
C LYS A 274 3.99 -26.35 12.64
N VAL A 275 3.12 -26.65 13.61
CA VAL A 275 1.99 -25.81 14.02
C VAL A 275 2.44 -24.81 15.09
N CYS A 276 2.32 -23.51 14.79
CA CYS A 276 2.47 -22.42 15.75
C CYS A 276 1.10 -21.79 16.03
N ARG A 277 0.56 -22.07 17.22
CA ARG A 277 -0.71 -21.55 17.72
C ARG A 277 -0.54 -20.20 18.42
N ILE A 278 -1.39 -19.24 18.10
CA ILE A 278 -1.54 -17.94 18.77
C ILE A 278 -2.98 -17.82 19.30
N GLU A 279 -3.11 -17.33 20.52
CA GLU A 279 -4.40 -17.04 21.16
C GLU A 279 -4.59 -15.52 21.22
N ALA A 280 -5.73 -15.02 20.76
CA ALA A 280 -5.94 -13.59 20.54
C ALA A 280 -7.35 -13.10 20.91
N LYS A 281 -7.43 -11.85 21.38
CA LYS A 281 -8.64 -11.18 21.86
C LYS A 281 -9.17 -10.14 20.86
N PRO A 282 -10.47 -9.77 20.90
CA PRO A 282 -11.02 -8.70 20.09
C PRO A 282 -10.19 -7.41 20.20
N GLY A 283 -9.94 -6.76 19.06
CA GLY A 283 -9.10 -5.56 18.98
C GLY A 283 -7.58 -5.78 19.05
N GLU A 284 -7.07 -7.00 19.25
CA GLU A 284 -5.63 -7.25 19.15
C GLU A 284 -5.10 -7.23 17.71
N PHE A 285 -3.77 -7.16 17.58
CA PHE A 285 -3.04 -7.24 16.31
C PHE A 285 -2.10 -8.44 16.35
N VAL A 286 -2.16 -9.29 15.33
CA VAL A 286 -1.37 -10.52 15.22
C VAL A 286 -0.75 -10.66 13.82
N GLY A 287 0.19 -11.59 13.64
CA GLY A 287 0.64 -11.99 12.32
C GLY A 287 1.62 -13.16 12.29
N PHE A 288 2.13 -13.45 11.10
CA PHE A 288 3.20 -14.42 10.90
C PHE A 288 4.10 -14.05 9.71
N LYS A 289 5.25 -14.74 9.63
CA LYS A 289 6.14 -14.68 8.47
C LYS A 289 6.61 -16.10 8.13
N CYS A 290 6.56 -16.46 6.85
CA CYS A 290 7.00 -17.76 6.36
C CYS A 290 8.52 -17.86 6.24
N ILE A 291 9.02 -19.09 6.08
CA ILE A 291 10.42 -19.35 5.77
C ILE A 291 10.75 -18.79 4.38
N TYR A 292 11.99 -18.33 4.23
CA TYR A 292 12.50 -17.72 3.01
C TYR A 292 13.14 -18.78 2.11
N ASP A 293 12.35 -19.44 1.27
CA ASP A 293 12.76 -19.72 -0.10
C ASP A 293 12.22 -18.60 -1.02
N ASN A 294 12.83 -18.40 -2.19
CA ASN A 294 12.39 -17.32 -3.10
C ASN A 294 11.07 -17.64 -3.85
N GLN A 295 10.48 -18.81 -3.59
CA GLN A 295 9.31 -19.37 -4.27
C GLN A 295 8.13 -19.64 -3.33
N GLY A 296 8.30 -19.47 -2.02
CA GLY A 296 7.30 -19.80 -1.01
C GLY A 296 6.02 -18.98 -1.12
N THR A 297 4.91 -19.63 -0.81
CA THR A 297 3.55 -19.10 -0.89
C THR A 297 2.80 -19.33 0.43
N VAL A 298 1.55 -18.86 0.49
CA VAL A 298 0.66 -19.08 1.63
C VAL A 298 -0.63 -19.73 1.12
N GLU A 299 -1.17 -20.66 1.89
CA GLU A 299 -2.51 -21.24 1.70
C GLU A 299 -3.45 -20.81 2.82
N PRO A 300 -4.66 -20.30 2.51
CA PRO A 300 -5.12 -19.90 1.18
C PRO A 300 -4.27 -18.76 0.59
N HIS A 301 -4.21 -18.69 -0.75
CA HIS A 301 -3.40 -17.70 -1.51
C HIS A 301 -3.62 -16.24 -1.07
N ASN A 302 -4.84 -15.94 -0.57
CA ASN A 302 -5.24 -14.62 -0.12
C ASN A 302 -5.40 -14.52 1.41
N CYS A 303 -4.69 -15.32 2.21
CA CYS A 303 -4.63 -15.14 3.66
C CYS A 303 -4.24 -13.69 4.02
N PHE A 304 -4.94 -12.99 4.93
CA PHE A 304 -6.01 -13.44 5.82
C PHE A 304 -7.44 -13.35 5.25
N ASP A 305 -7.66 -12.77 4.07
CA ASP A 305 -9.00 -12.59 3.50
C ASP A 305 -9.73 -13.93 3.29
N LYS A 306 -8.96 -14.99 3.03
CA LYS A 306 -9.40 -16.39 3.14
C LYS A 306 -8.52 -17.15 4.12
N VAL A 307 -9.14 -18.02 4.90
CA VAL A 307 -8.50 -18.88 5.92
C VAL A 307 -9.04 -20.30 5.84
N PHE A 308 -8.35 -21.28 6.40
CA PHE A 308 -8.96 -22.56 6.73
C PHE A 308 -9.73 -22.44 8.05
N TYR A 309 -11.00 -22.82 8.05
CA TYR A 309 -11.85 -22.92 9.24
C TYR A 309 -12.58 -24.26 9.19
N GLU A 310 -12.55 -25.02 10.28
CA GLU A 310 -13.08 -26.41 10.35
C GLU A 310 -12.59 -27.30 9.17
N GLY A 311 -11.36 -27.06 8.70
CA GLY A 311 -10.73 -27.76 7.57
C GLY A 311 -11.05 -27.20 6.18
N ASN A 312 -12.01 -26.29 6.05
CA ASN A 312 -12.50 -25.76 4.77
C ASN A 312 -11.99 -24.33 4.49
N GLU A 313 -11.70 -24.02 3.22
CA GLU A 313 -11.38 -22.65 2.80
C GLU A 313 -12.62 -21.74 2.95
N THR A 314 -12.51 -20.73 3.81
CA THR A 314 -13.60 -19.86 4.26
C THR A 314 -13.18 -18.39 4.13
N ASP A 315 -14.11 -17.51 3.74
CA ASP A 315 -13.90 -16.05 3.72
C ASP A 315 -13.92 -15.51 5.16
N LEU A 316 -12.85 -14.83 5.59
CA LEU A 316 -12.75 -14.36 6.97
C LEU A 316 -13.81 -13.28 7.30
N GLN A 317 -14.35 -12.58 6.29
CA GLN A 317 -15.41 -11.58 6.47
C GLN A 317 -16.74 -12.20 6.95
N THR A 318 -16.98 -13.50 6.70
CA THR A 318 -18.20 -14.18 7.20
C THR A 318 -18.08 -14.64 8.65
N LEU A 319 -16.86 -14.89 9.12
CA LEU A 319 -16.60 -15.26 10.52
C LEU A 319 -16.39 -14.02 11.41
N MET A 320 -15.75 -12.98 10.87
CA MET A 320 -15.17 -11.90 11.66
C MET A 320 -15.27 -10.54 10.93
N PRO A 321 -16.49 -10.06 10.66
CA PRO A 321 -16.70 -8.86 9.86
C PRO A 321 -15.99 -7.63 10.45
N GLY A 322 -15.24 -6.90 9.60
CA GLY A 322 -14.54 -5.68 10.01
C GLY A 322 -13.11 -5.89 10.53
N TYR A 323 -12.52 -7.07 10.31
CA TYR A 323 -11.06 -7.26 10.40
C TYR A 323 -10.31 -6.34 9.43
N ILE A 324 -8.99 -6.16 9.64
CA ILE A 324 -8.10 -5.54 8.65
C ILE A 324 -6.87 -6.42 8.44
N SER A 325 -6.71 -6.94 7.22
CA SER A 325 -5.54 -7.70 6.79
C SER A 325 -4.46 -6.80 6.17
N TYR A 326 -3.20 -7.20 6.32
CA TYR A 326 -2.07 -6.64 5.55
C TYR A 326 -1.14 -7.80 5.15
N GLY A 327 -0.85 -7.96 3.86
CA GLY A 327 0.02 -9.03 3.39
C GLY A 327 0.27 -8.93 1.89
N ASN A 328 1.32 -9.62 1.42
CA ASN A 328 1.61 -9.70 0.00
C ASN A 328 0.90 -10.91 -0.61
N LYS A 329 -0.24 -10.69 -1.26
CA LYS A 329 -1.08 -11.73 -1.91
C LYS A 329 -0.41 -12.49 -3.06
N GLN A 330 0.89 -12.33 -3.32
CA GLN A 330 1.60 -12.98 -4.42
C GLN A 330 2.89 -13.70 -3.98
N LYS A 331 3.40 -13.45 -2.77
CA LYS A 331 4.69 -13.98 -2.29
C LYS A 331 4.71 -14.17 -0.77
N GLY A 332 4.96 -15.41 -0.32
CA GLY A 332 5.12 -15.77 1.10
C GLY A 332 6.34 -15.14 1.78
N LYS A 333 7.25 -14.53 1.02
CA LYS A 333 8.44 -13.78 1.49
C LYS A 333 8.12 -12.80 2.64
N TYR A 334 7.03 -12.06 2.52
CA TYR A 334 6.71 -10.94 3.41
C TYR A 334 5.87 -11.39 4.60
N ALA A 335 5.78 -10.56 5.64
CA ALA A 335 4.87 -10.84 6.75
C ALA A 335 3.41 -10.65 6.36
N PHE A 336 2.55 -11.40 7.04
CA PHE A 336 1.10 -11.35 6.97
C PHE A 336 0.57 -10.94 8.34
N TYR A 337 -0.32 -9.96 8.37
CA TYR A 337 -0.84 -9.34 9.58
C TYR A 337 -2.36 -9.25 9.57
N LEU A 338 -2.94 -9.36 10.76
CA LEU A 338 -4.37 -9.27 11.02
C LEU A 338 -4.62 -8.38 12.23
N LYS A 339 -5.38 -7.30 12.03
CA LYS A 339 -6.03 -6.55 13.10
C LYS A 339 -7.42 -7.14 13.31
N LEU A 340 -7.68 -7.67 14.50
CA LEU A 340 -8.99 -8.19 14.88
C LEU A 340 -9.96 -7.01 15.11
N PRO A 341 -11.26 -7.15 14.76
CA PRO A 341 -12.26 -6.14 15.08
C PRO A 341 -12.47 -6.05 16.59
N HIS A 342 -13.02 -4.92 17.05
CA HIS A 342 -13.25 -4.65 18.48
C HIS A 342 -14.40 -5.45 19.10
N PHE A 343 -15.14 -6.20 18.30
CA PHE A 343 -16.16 -7.18 18.71
C PHE A 343 -16.01 -8.42 17.83
N VAL A 344 -16.05 -9.62 18.43
CA VAL A 344 -16.04 -10.91 17.74
C VAL A 344 -17.16 -11.76 18.32
N GLN A 345 -18.11 -12.21 17.48
CA GLN A 345 -19.36 -12.80 17.96
C GLN A 345 -19.19 -14.11 18.75
N HIS A 346 -18.32 -15.00 18.27
CA HIS A 346 -18.03 -16.30 18.86
C HIS A 346 -16.51 -16.57 18.82
N SER A 347 -16.03 -17.56 19.57
CA SER A 347 -14.63 -17.98 19.46
C SER A 347 -14.41 -18.82 18.20
N TYR A 348 -13.33 -18.55 17.47
CA TYR A 348 -13.00 -19.24 16.21
C TYR A 348 -11.55 -19.72 16.22
N THR A 349 -11.26 -20.89 15.64
CA THR A 349 -9.90 -21.32 15.33
C THR A 349 -9.71 -21.33 13.82
N VAL A 350 -8.90 -20.39 13.31
CA VAL A 350 -8.60 -20.25 11.88
C VAL A 350 -7.14 -20.55 11.60
N GLN A 351 -6.83 -21.10 10.43
CA GLN A 351 -5.47 -21.48 10.03
C GLN A 351 -5.07 -20.90 8.68
N CYS A 352 -3.79 -20.53 8.55
CA CYS A 352 -3.11 -20.35 7.27
C CYS A 352 -1.82 -21.19 7.27
N LYS A 353 -1.38 -21.64 6.10
CA LYS A 353 -0.19 -22.49 5.95
C LYS A 353 0.86 -21.83 5.08
N CYS A 354 2.13 -21.91 5.48
CA CYS A 354 3.26 -21.57 4.63
C CYS A 354 3.61 -22.77 3.74
N ARG A 355 3.77 -22.52 2.44
CA ARG A 355 4.22 -23.51 1.46
C ARG A 355 5.63 -23.19 0.95
N SER A 356 6.44 -24.22 0.73
CA SER A 356 7.82 -24.10 0.26
C SER A 356 8.15 -25.21 -0.74
N THR A 357 9.03 -24.92 -1.71
CA THR A 357 9.59 -25.95 -2.59
C THR A 357 10.68 -26.79 -1.91
N VAL A 358 11.09 -26.42 -0.68
CA VAL A 358 12.02 -27.15 0.16
C VAL A 358 11.25 -27.88 1.27
N HIS A 359 11.20 -29.21 1.20
CA HIS A 359 10.37 -30.08 2.06
C HIS A 359 10.53 -29.85 3.59
N GLN A 360 11.73 -29.47 4.06
CA GLN A 360 11.96 -29.17 5.48
C GLN A 360 11.33 -27.84 5.96
N TYR A 361 10.94 -26.98 5.00
CA TYR A 361 10.35 -25.65 5.20
C TYR A 361 8.88 -25.56 4.74
N ASP A 362 8.33 -26.65 4.20
CA ASP A 362 6.93 -26.76 3.77
C ASP A 362 5.95 -27.12 4.91
N ASP A 363 4.65 -26.87 4.74
CA ASP A 363 3.55 -27.25 5.65
C ASP A 363 3.68 -26.71 7.09
N TYR A 364 4.19 -25.48 7.26
CA TYR A 364 4.15 -24.78 8.54
C TYR A 364 2.79 -24.12 8.72
N VAL A 365 2.15 -24.31 9.86
CA VAL A 365 0.76 -23.85 10.09
C VAL A 365 0.75 -22.73 11.12
N PHE A 366 0.28 -21.56 10.71
CA PHE A 366 -0.16 -20.51 11.63
C PHE A 366 -1.59 -20.84 12.07
N GLU A 367 -1.77 -21.21 13.33
CA GLU A 367 -3.10 -21.39 13.93
C GLU A 367 -3.42 -20.18 14.81
N LEU A 368 -4.59 -19.58 14.59
CA LEU A 368 -5.09 -18.46 15.36
C LEU A 368 -6.41 -18.83 16.03
N ALA A 369 -6.36 -19.05 17.34
CA ALA A 369 -7.53 -19.17 18.19
C ALA A 369 -7.94 -17.77 18.68
N VAL A 370 -9.10 -17.29 18.24
CA VAL A 370 -9.65 -15.99 18.62
C VAL A 370 -10.76 -16.18 19.64
N GLU A 371 -10.70 -15.41 20.72
CA GLU A 371 -11.74 -15.35 21.75
C GLU A 371 -12.93 -14.49 21.28
N GLY A 372 -14.15 -14.98 21.45
CA GLY A 372 -15.37 -14.18 21.28
C GLY A 372 -15.58 -13.18 22.43
N GLY A 373 -16.15 -12.02 22.13
CA GLY A 373 -16.46 -10.96 23.09
C GLY A 373 -16.24 -9.55 22.55
N GLU A 374 -16.19 -8.58 23.45
CA GLU A 374 -15.79 -7.19 23.19
C GLU A 374 -14.34 -6.93 23.62
N SER A 375 -13.67 -5.99 22.96
CA SER A 375 -12.33 -5.56 23.35
C SER A 375 -12.36 -4.71 24.62
N ASP A 376 -11.31 -4.81 25.44
CA ASP A 376 -11.08 -3.97 26.64
C ASP A 376 -11.38 -2.48 26.45
N ILE A 377 -11.08 -1.93 25.27
CA ILE A 377 -11.29 -0.51 24.93
C ILE A 377 -12.78 -0.18 24.84
N VAL A 378 -13.57 -1.07 24.23
CA VAL A 378 -15.04 -0.92 24.12
C VAL A 378 -15.68 -1.17 25.48
N ALA A 379 -15.33 -2.27 26.15
CA ALA A 379 -15.89 -2.63 27.46
C ALA A 379 -15.68 -1.53 28.51
N LYS A 380 -14.55 -0.81 28.49
CA LYS A 380 -14.28 0.33 29.39
C LYS A 380 -14.94 1.64 28.93
N SER A 381 -15.24 1.81 27.64
CA SER A 381 -15.89 3.03 27.11
C SER A 381 -17.36 3.19 27.54
N PHE A 382 -17.95 2.16 28.17
CA PHE A 382 -19.36 2.15 28.63
C PHE A 382 -19.51 1.83 30.13
N GLN A 383 -18.43 1.97 30.92
CA GLN A 383 -18.43 1.78 32.38
C GLN A 383 -18.24 3.09 33.18
N GLU A 384 -18.29 4.24 32.49
CA GLU A 384 -18.27 5.62 33.03
C GLU A 384 -19.52 6.40 32.59
#